data_AF-A0ABC8QFL0-F1
#
_entry.id   AF-A0ABC8QFL0-F1
#
_cell.length_a   1.000
_cell.length_b   1.000
_cell.length_c   1.000
_cell.angle_alpha   90.00
_cell.angle_beta   90.00
_cell.angle_gamma   90.00
#
_symmetry.space_group_name_H-M   'P 1'
#
loop_
_entity.id
_entity.type
_entity.pdbx_description
1 polymer ?
#
loop_
_entity_poly.entity_id
_entity_poly.type
_entity_poly.pdbx_seq_one_letter_code
_entity_poly.pdbx_strand_id
1 'polypeptide(L)' 'MAKTRFKSDASAAIYSAVSDLHRAGLINAKTLREYHELCVVPVQKPADKPDDSSPPDCEAPAKGD' A
#
# COMPACT_ATOMS: atom_id res chain seq x y z
N MET A 1 3.13 -0.54 -15.86
CA MET A 1 2.56 0.12 -14.67
C MET A 1 3.42 -0.26 -13.48
N ALA A 2 4.22 0.67 -12.93
CA ALA A 2 5.02 0.38 -11.74
C ALA A 2 4.05 0.09 -10.57
N LYS A 3 4.13 -1.11 -10.00
CA LYS A 3 3.29 -1.50 -8.86
C LYS A 3 3.78 -0.71 -7.65
N THR A 4 3.07 0.36 -7.30
CA THR A 4 3.32 1.11 -6.07
C THR A 4 3.28 0.15 -4.89
N ARG A 5 4.43 -0.01 -4.22
CA ARG A 5 4.54 -0.84 -3.02
C ARG A 5 4.28 0.05 -1.81
N PHE A 6 3.06 -0.01 -1.28
CA PHE A 6 2.73 0.60 -0.01
C PHE A 6 3.49 -0.09 1.12
N LYS A 7 3.88 0.67 2.15
CA LYS A 7 4.61 0.14 3.32
C LYS A 7 3.78 -0.86 4.12
N SER A 8 2.44 -0.75 4.08
CA SER A 8 1.51 -1.62 4.79
C SER A 8 0.13 -1.60 4.12
N ASP A 9 -0.71 -2.59 4.43
CA ASP A 9 -2.12 -2.59 4.05
C ASP A 9 -2.87 -1.37 4.59
N ALA A 10 -2.57 -0.97 5.83
CA ALA A 10 -3.16 0.24 6.43
C ALA A 10 -2.84 1.50 5.61
N SER A 11 -1.63 1.61 5.05
CA SER A 11 -1.26 2.78 4.25
C SER A 11 -1.88 2.74 2.84
N ALA A 12 -2.15 1.56 2.30
CA ALA A 12 -2.94 1.39 1.08
C ALA A 12 -4.41 1.78 1.29
N ALA A 13 -5.01 1.35 2.40
CA ALA A 13 -6.39 1.69 2.75
C ALA A 13 -6.58 3.20 2.92
N ILE A 14 -5.67 3.86 3.64
CA ILE A 14 -5.74 5.32 3.80
C ILE A 14 -5.48 6.01 2.46
N TYR A 15 -4.55 5.53 1.62
CA TYR A 15 -4.35 6.11 0.30
C TYR A 15 -5.63 6.05 -0.57
N SER A 16 -6.41 4.96 -0.47
CA SER A 16 -7.72 4.86 -1.11
C SER A 16 -8.67 5.95 -0.59
N ALA A 17 -8.83 6.07 0.73
CA ALA A 17 -9.70 7.07 1.34
C ALA A 17 -9.28 8.51 0.99
N VAL A 18 -7.98 8.80 1.01
CA VAL A 18 -7.41 10.10 0.64
C VAL A 18 -7.63 10.39 -0.86
N SER A 19 -7.59 9.37 -1.72
CA SER A 19 -7.93 9.52 -3.14
C SER A 19 -9.40 9.89 -3.35
N ASP A 20 -10.32 9.31 -2.57
CA ASP A 20 -11.73 9.69 -2.59
C ASP A 20 -11.96 11.12 -2.07
N LEU A 21 -11.26 11.52 -1.01
CA LEU A 21 -11.30 12.90 -0.50
C LEU A 21 -10.81 13.92 -1.55
N HIS A 22 -9.79 13.56 -2.34
CA HIS A 22 -9.30 14.40 -3.44
C HIS A 22 -10.34 14.52 -4.55
N ARG A 23 -10.99 13.40 -4.92
CA ARG A 23 -12.10 13.41 -5.89
C ARG A 23 -13.29 14.25 -5.44
N ALA A 24 -13.55 14.28 -4.13
CA ALA A 24 -14.57 15.14 -3.52
C ALA A 24 -14.15 16.62 -3.43
N GLY A 25 -12.92 16.98 -3.81
CA GLY A 25 -12.40 18.35 -3.76
C GLY A 25 -12.06 18.85 -2.34
N LEU A 26 -12.00 17.95 -1.36
CA LEU A 26 -11.73 18.30 0.05
C LEU A 26 -10.24 18.48 0.33
N ILE A 27 -9.39 17.86 -0.49
CA ILE A 27 -7.93 17.99 -0.41
C ILE A 27 -7.36 18.24 -1.80
N ASN A 28 -6.21 18.88 -1.86
CA ASN A 28 -5.52 19.18 -3.12
C ASN A 28 -4.58 18.04 -3.55
N ALA A 29 -4.25 18.01 -4.84
CA ALA A 29 -3.33 17.03 -5.42
C ALA A 29 -1.95 17.02 -4.74
N LYS A 30 -1.51 18.18 -4.23
CA LYS A 30 -0.29 18.29 -3.43
C LYS A 30 -0.35 17.39 -2.18
N THR A 31 -1.45 17.47 -1.42
CA THR A 31 -1.65 16.68 -0.20
C THR A 31 -1.72 15.19 -0.51
N LEU A 32 -2.41 14.80 -1.59
CA LEU A 32 -2.47 13.40 -2.04
C LEU A 32 -1.07 12.86 -2.39
N ARG A 33 -0.23 13.68 -3.02
CA ARG A 33 1.15 13.33 -3.40
C ARG A 33 2.07 13.21 -2.18
N GLU A 34 2.02 14.16 -1.26
CA GLU A 34 2.79 14.09 -0.01
C GLU A 34 2.40 12.85 0.80
N TYR A 35 1.10 12.54 0.87
CA TYR A 35 0.61 11.34 1.53
C TYR A 35 1.14 10.06 0.88
N HIS A 36 1.12 10.00 -0.45
CA HIS A 36 1.70 8.89 -1.22
C HIS A 36 3.20 8.72 -0.91
N GLU A 37 3.98 9.79 -0.91
CA GLU A 37 5.43 9.73 -0.63
C GLU A 37 5.73 9.24 0.79
N LEU A 38 4.89 9.59 1.77
CA LEU A 38 5.01 9.10 3.14
C LEU A 38 4.62 7.62 3.27
N CYS A 39 3.61 7.17 2.52
CA CYS A 39 2.98 5.85 2.65
C CYS A 39 3.56 4.76 1.74
N VAL A 40 4.31 5.16 0.72
CA VAL A 40 4.99 4.27 -0.22
C VAL A 40 6.39 3.99 0.29
N VAL A 41 6.84 2.74 0.14
CA VAL A 41 8.23 2.38 0.46
C VAL A 41 9.09 3.20 -0.50
N PRO A 42 10.02 4.06 -0.02
CA PRO A 42 10.92 4.73 -0.94
C PRO A 42 11.55 3.64 -1.79
N VAL A 43 11.50 3.81 -3.12
CA VAL A 43 12.15 2.90 -4.05
C VAL A 43 13.64 3.02 -3.75
N GLN A 44 14.13 2.22 -2.80
CA GLN A 44 15.54 1.93 -2.71
C GLN A 44 15.88 1.36 -4.07
N LYS A 45 16.76 2.06 -4.78
CA LYS A 45 17.40 1.56 -6.00
C LYS A 45 17.76 0.08 -5.73
N PRO A 46 17.37 -0.86 -6.61
CA PRO A 46 17.44 -2.28 -6.30
C PRO A 46 18.87 -2.65 -5.92
N ALA A 47 19.11 -2.81 -4.63
CA ALA A 47 20.26 -3.52 -4.12
C ALA A 47 19.84 -4.98 -4.10
N ASP A 48 20.36 -5.70 -5.07
CA ASP A 48 20.64 -7.14 -5.06
C ASP A 48 20.37 -7.80 -3.70
N LYS A 49 19.29 -8.58 -3.63
CA LYS A 49 19.30 -9.90 -2.98
C LYS A 49 18.07 -10.70 -3.39
N PRO A 50 18.25 -11.97 -3.79
CA PRO A 50 17.17 -12.88 -4.10
C PRO A 50 16.54 -13.41 -2.80
N ASP A 51 15.23 -13.68 -2.89
CA ASP A 51 14.48 -14.78 -2.27
C ASP A 51 14.93 -15.28 -0.88
N ASP A 52 14.08 -15.09 0.14
CA ASP A 52 13.59 -16.16 1.02
C ASP A 52 12.75 -15.58 2.18
N SER A 53 11.81 -16.38 2.68
CA SER A 53 11.02 -16.22 3.91
C SER A 53 9.62 -15.56 3.80
N SER A 54 8.76 -16.25 3.06
CA SER A 54 7.50 -16.89 3.56
C SER A 54 6.29 -16.06 4.07
N PRO A 55 5.08 -16.65 3.99
CA PRO A 55 3.79 -15.94 3.79
C PRO A 55 3.04 -15.67 5.11
N PRO A 56 2.03 -14.77 5.12
CA PRO A 56 0.87 -15.00 5.96
C PRO A 56 -0.11 -15.88 5.17
N ASP A 57 -0.22 -17.13 5.60
CA ASP A 57 -1.39 -17.96 5.35
C ASP A 57 -2.64 -17.14 5.73
N CYS A 58 -3.46 -16.83 4.75
CA CYS A 58 -4.79 -16.28 4.96
C CYS A 58 -5.79 -17.28 4.38
N GLU A 59 -5.88 -18.48 4.96
CA GLU A 59 -7.05 -19.33 4.78
C GLU A 59 -7.79 -19.51 6.11
N ALA A 60 -9.01 -18.97 6.15
CA ALA A 60 -9.94 -19.03 7.29
C ALA A 60 -10.49 -20.47 7.47
N PRO A 61 -10.96 -20.85 8.67
CA PRO A 61 -11.32 -22.24 8.97
C PRO A 61 -12.62 -22.68 8.27
N ALA A 62 -12.54 -23.79 7.53
CA ALA A 62 -13.71 -24.50 7.01
C ALA A 62 -14.20 -25.58 8.01
N LYS A 63 -15.52 -25.62 8.21
CA LYS A 63 -16.30 -26.55 9.05
C LYS A 63 -16.23 -28.02 8.60
N GLY A 64 -16.46 -28.94 9.56
CA GLY A 64 -16.88 -30.36 9.42
C GLY A 64 -16.24 -31.17 10.55
N ASP A 65 -16.94 -31.90 11.43
CA ASP A 65 -18.11 -32.80 11.31
C ASP A 65 -19.12 -32.56 12.43
#